data_AF-D2MMF6-F1
#
_entry.id   AF-D2MMF6-F1
#
_cell.length_a   1.000
_cell.length_b   1.000
_cell.length_c   1.000
_cell.angle_alpha   90.00
_cell.angle_beta   90.00
_cell.angle_gamma   90.00
#
_symmetry.space_group_name_H-M   'P 1'
#
loop_
_entity.id
_entity.type
_entity.pdbx_description
1 polymer ?
#
loop_
_entity_poly.entity_id
_entity_poly.type
_entity_poly.pdbx_seq_one_letter_code
_entity_poly.pdbx_strand_id
1 'polypeptide(L)'
;MNHQIDFAFSNLYTKFLSEMEEAREFLVKNTGIILYSKEDLAERNSTYQIEEFAPDFFLIGQDGDLAFFIKKDSDDTIYMNDLGALGSFEMKRIASNVYEFVQYASQYYGECVNGAERPEYLRMI
;
A
#
# COMPACT_ATOMS: atom_id res chain seq x y z
N MET A 1 -15.64 17.26 -4.33
CA MET A 1 -15.87 16.87 -2.92
C MET A 1 -14.55 17.00 -2.20
N ASN A 2 -14.52 17.48 -0.95
CA ASN A 2 -13.28 17.46 -0.16
C ASN A 2 -13.07 16.03 0.32
N HIS A 3 -12.18 15.29 -0.34
CA HIS A 3 -11.75 13.98 0.13
C HIS A 3 -10.71 14.23 1.21
N GLN A 4 -11.16 14.27 2.47
CA GLN A 4 -10.30 14.52 3.61
C GLN A 4 -9.95 13.20 4.29
N ILE A 5 -8.67 13.01 4.59
CA ILE A 5 -8.17 11.89 5.39
C ILE A 5 -8.39 12.25 6.87
N ASP A 6 -9.10 11.39 7.60
CA ASP A 6 -9.57 11.64 8.97
C ASP A 6 -8.77 10.89 10.05
N PHE A 7 -7.72 10.17 9.65
CA PHE A 7 -6.80 9.45 10.54
C PHE A 7 -5.35 9.92 10.36
N ALA A 8 -4.48 9.56 11.31
CA ALA A 8 -3.06 9.89 11.24
C ALA A 8 -2.26 8.76 10.60
N PHE A 9 -1.39 9.11 9.65
CA PHE A 9 -0.38 8.17 9.15
C PHE A 9 0.68 7.92 10.22
N SER A 10 1.25 6.71 10.19
CA SER A 10 2.43 6.36 10.95
C SER A 10 3.63 7.27 10.58
N ASN A 11 4.63 7.30 11.47
CA ASN A 11 5.81 8.16 11.27
C ASN A 11 6.62 7.77 10.03
N LEU A 12 6.79 6.48 9.73
CA LEU A 12 7.56 6.06 8.56
C LEU A 12 6.80 6.33 7.26
N TYR A 13 5.49 6.08 7.23
CA TYR A 13 4.70 6.40 6.03
C TYR A 13 4.60 7.90 5.79
N THR A 14 4.45 8.71 6.85
CA THR A 14 4.51 10.19 6.75
C THR A 14 5.85 10.67 6.17
N LYS A 15 6.95 10.05 6.61
CA LYS A 15 8.28 10.34 6.08
C LYS A 15 8.38 9.98 4.60
N PHE A 16 7.90 8.79 4.21
CA PHE A 16 7.86 8.35 2.82
C PHE A 16 7.08 9.32 1.92
N LEU A 17 5.89 9.75 2.35
CA LEU A 17 5.10 10.75 1.62
C LEU A 17 5.83 12.10 1.48
N SER A 18 6.65 12.47 2.47
CA SER A 18 7.44 13.70 2.41
C SER A 18 8.62 13.59 1.44
N GLU A 19 9.20 12.39 1.31
CA GLU A 19 10.30 12.09 0.38
C GLU A 19 9.83 11.99 -1.08
N MET A 20 8.53 11.78 -1.33
CA MET A 20 7.95 11.83 -2.68
C MET A 20 7.84 13.26 -3.25
N GLU A 21 8.01 14.30 -2.42
CA GLU A 21 7.93 15.73 -2.81
C GLU A 21 6.69 16.04 -3.68
N GLU A 22 6.89 16.67 -4.85
CA GLU A 22 5.84 17.00 -5.84
C GLU A 22 5.57 15.87 -6.85
N ALA A 23 6.18 14.69 -6.68
CA ALA A 23 5.89 13.56 -7.55
C ALA A 23 4.47 13.06 -7.27
N ARG A 24 3.61 13.06 -8.31
CA ARG A 24 2.24 12.52 -8.21
C ARG A 24 2.21 11.04 -7.87
N GLU A 25 3.25 10.31 -8.24
CA GLU A 25 3.33 8.86 -8.11
C GLU A 25 4.77 8.40 -7.85
N PHE A 26 4.93 7.36 -7.05
CA PHE A 26 6.20 6.66 -6.86
C PHE A 26 6.12 5.29 -7.54
N LEU A 27 6.86 5.12 -8.65
CA LEU A 27 6.98 3.85 -9.36
C LEU A 27 8.05 2.99 -8.69
N VAL A 28 7.66 1.82 -8.17
CA VAL A 28 8.62 0.88 -7.61
C VAL A 28 9.45 0.29 -8.75
N LYS A 29 10.77 0.48 -8.67
CA LYS A 29 11.72 0.09 -9.72
C LYS A 29 11.56 -1.38 -10.13
N ASN A 30 11.61 -1.65 -11.44
CA ASN A 30 11.47 -2.99 -12.05
C ASN A 30 10.08 -3.64 -11.87
N THR A 31 9.05 -2.85 -11.56
CA THR A 31 7.68 -3.37 -11.32
C THR A 31 6.64 -2.51 -12.03
N GLY A 32 5.38 -2.95 -12.01
CA GLY A 32 4.19 -2.14 -12.35
C GLY A 32 3.57 -1.40 -11.17
N ILE A 33 4.15 -1.52 -9.96
CA ILE A 33 3.56 -0.99 -8.72
C ILE A 33 3.72 0.52 -8.65
N ILE A 34 2.59 1.20 -8.46
CA ILE A 34 2.50 2.64 -8.25
C ILE A 34 2.01 2.90 -6.84
N LEU A 35 2.80 3.66 -6.06
CA LEU A 35 2.38 4.22 -4.78
C LEU A 35 1.93 5.68 -4.98
N TYR A 36 0.78 6.03 -4.39
CA TYR A 36 0.14 7.33 -4.61
C TYR A 36 0.78 8.45 -3.82
N SER A 37 0.81 9.64 -4.41
CA SER A 37 1.09 10.88 -3.68
C SER A 37 0.02 11.18 -2.64
N LYS A 38 0.38 12.03 -1.68
CA LYS A 38 -0.56 12.53 -0.66
C LYS A 38 -1.83 13.15 -1.26
N GLU A 39 -1.71 13.76 -2.43
CA GLU A 39 -2.81 14.45 -3.13
C GLU A 39 -3.84 13.46 -3.68
N ASP A 40 -3.38 12.32 -4.19
CA ASP A 40 -4.23 11.32 -4.83
C ASP A 40 -4.85 10.33 -3.84
N LEU A 41 -4.23 10.12 -2.67
CA LEU A 41 -4.67 9.12 -1.69
C LEU A 41 -6.17 9.19 -1.37
N ALA A 42 -6.67 10.39 -1.10
CA ALA A 42 -8.07 10.56 -0.70
C ALA A 42 -9.05 10.33 -1.86
N GLU A 43 -8.70 10.78 -3.08
CA GLU A 43 -9.51 10.53 -4.28
C GLU A 43 -9.54 9.04 -4.64
N ARG A 44 -8.39 8.37 -4.59
CA ARG A 44 -8.28 6.94 -4.91
C ARG A 44 -9.07 6.07 -3.93
N ASN A 45 -8.97 6.35 -2.63
CA ASN A 45 -9.76 5.63 -1.62
C ASN A 45 -11.27 5.85 -1.80
N SER A 46 -11.69 7.05 -2.20
CA SER A 46 -13.09 7.33 -2.52
C SER A 46 -13.56 6.61 -3.79
N THR A 47 -12.71 6.56 -4.82
CA THR A 47 -13.04 5.93 -6.12
C THR A 47 -13.31 4.44 -5.97
N TYR A 48 -12.51 3.76 -5.16
CA TYR A 48 -12.66 2.33 -4.90
C TYR A 48 -13.53 2.00 -3.69
N GLN A 49 -14.18 3.00 -3.09
CA GLN A 49 -15.07 2.82 -1.93
C GLN A 49 -14.42 2.01 -0.80
N ILE A 50 -13.14 2.27 -0.52
CA ILE A 50 -12.36 1.49 0.46
C ILE A 50 -13.01 1.54 1.85
N GLU A 51 -13.59 2.68 2.22
CA GLU A 51 -14.35 2.83 3.46
C GLU A 51 -15.50 1.82 3.61
N GLU A 52 -16.16 1.48 2.51
CA GLU A 52 -17.31 0.57 2.51
C GLU A 52 -16.86 -0.89 2.59
N PHE A 53 -15.85 -1.27 1.79
CA PHE A 53 -15.46 -2.68 1.63
C PHE A 53 -14.32 -3.11 2.57
N ALA A 54 -13.51 -2.18 3.06
CA ALA A 54 -12.38 -2.43 3.95
C ALA A 54 -12.16 -1.24 4.92
N PRO A 55 -13.11 -0.96 5.84
CA PRO A 55 -13.13 0.26 6.66
C PRO A 55 -11.89 0.45 7.54
N ASP A 56 -11.26 -0.63 7.97
CA ASP A 56 -10.03 -0.59 8.79
C ASP A 56 -8.78 -0.25 7.98
N PHE A 57 -8.85 -0.30 6.65
CA PHE A 57 -7.71 -0.19 5.75
C PHE A 57 -7.78 1.07 4.91
N PHE A 58 -6.62 1.45 4.37
CA PHE A 58 -6.47 2.61 3.51
C PHE A 58 -5.56 2.25 2.35
N LEU A 59 -6.05 2.49 1.14
CA LEU A 59 -5.35 2.21 -0.12
C LEU A 59 -4.20 3.20 -0.30
N ILE A 60 -3.02 2.67 -0.58
CA ILE A 60 -1.79 3.46 -0.76
C ILE A 60 -1.15 3.30 -2.14
N GLY A 61 -1.58 2.32 -2.92
CA GLY A 61 -1.06 2.06 -4.25
C GLY A 61 -1.65 0.81 -4.89
N GLN A 62 -1.31 0.57 -6.15
CA GLN A 62 -1.82 -0.56 -6.92
C GLN A 62 -0.82 -1.08 -7.97
N ASP A 63 -1.12 -2.24 -8.49
CA ASP A 63 -0.55 -2.88 -9.67
C ASP A 63 -1.66 -3.61 -10.43
N GLY A 64 -2.27 -2.91 -11.39
CA GLY A 64 -3.55 -3.33 -11.95
C GLY A 64 -4.64 -3.38 -10.88
N ASP A 65 -5.34 -4.52 -10.77
CA ASP A 65 -6.38 -4.77 -9.77
C ASP A 65 -5.81 -5.19 -8.40
N LEU A 66 -4.51 -5.47 -8.32
CA LEU A 66 -3.85 -5.76 -7.05
C LEU A 66 -3.56 -4.46 -6.31
N ALA A 67 -4.05 -4.33 -5.08
CA ALA A 67 -3.93 -3.13 -4.28
C ALA A 67 -3.11 -3.34 -3.02
N PHE A 68 -2.47 -2.26 -2.58
CA PHE A 68 -1.63 -2.22 -1.39
C PHE A 68 -2.23 -1.27 -0.36
N PHE A 69 -2.22 -1.68 0.90
CA PHE A 69 -2.94 -1.01 1.98
C PHE A 69 -2.07 -0.83 3.21
N ILE A 70 -2.42 0.19 4.00
CA ILE A 70 -2.06 0.29 5.42
C ILE A 70 -3.33 0.12 6.25
N LYS A 71 -3.18 -0.23 7.54
CA LYS A 71 -4.29 -0.22 8.48
C LYS A 71 -4.36 1.16 9.16
N LYS A 72 -5.56 1.74 9.25
CA LYS A 72 -5.77 3.05 9.91
C LYS A 72 -5.44 2.95 11.40
N ASP A 73 -4.86 4.02 11.95
CA ASP A 73 -4.48 4.15 13.37
C ASP A 73 -3.69 2.94 13.93
N SER A 74 -2.87 2.31 13.07
CA SER A 74 -2.09 1.10 13.37
C SER A 74 -0.58 1.33 13.15
N ASP A 75 0.18 0.23 13.17
CA ASP A 75 1.56 0.15 12.74
C ASP A 75 1.77 0.41 11.23
N ASP A 76 3.04 0.38 10.81
CA ASP A 76 3.47 0.61 9.43
C ASP A 76 3.23 -0.57 8.47
N THR A 77 2.60 -1.66 8.94
CA THR A 77 2.49 -2.90 8.17
C THR A 77 1.78 -2.66 6.82
N ILE A 78 2.37 -3.20 5.75
CA ILE A 78 1.82 -3.16 4.41
C ILE A 78 1.05 -4.44 4.13
N TYR A 79 -0.17 -4.26 3.64
CA TYR A 79 -1.10 -5.32 3.27
C TYR A 79 -1.37 -5.29 1.76
N MET A 80 -1.89 -6.40 1.25
CA MET A 80 -2.21 -6.59 -0.15
C MET A 80 -3.52 -7.34 -0.29
N ASN A 81 -4.34 -6.93 -1.25
CA ASN A 81 -5.54 -7.66 -1.67
C ASN A 81 -5.93 -7.25 -3.08
N ASP A 82 -6.73 -8.09 -3.74
CA ASP A 82 -7.35 -7.76 -5.02
C ASP A 82 -8.54 -6.79 -4.78
N LEU A 83 -8.63 -5.72 -5.58
CA LEU A 83 -9.69 -4.72 -5.47
C LEU A 83 -11.08 -5.31 -5.69
N GLY A 84 -11.21 -6.29 -6.59
CA GLY A 84 -12.45 -7.03 -6.84
C GLY A 84 -12.80 -8.04 -5.74
N ALA A 85 -11.89 -8.29 -4.80
CA ALA A 85 -12.04 -9.23 -3.69
C ALA A 85 -12.27 -8.56 -2.32
N LEU A 86 -12.28 -7.23 -2.25
CA LEU A 86 -12.47 -6.49 -1.00
C LEU A 86 -13.78 -6.89 -0.30
N GLY A 87 -13.70 -7.04 1.03
CA GLY A 87 -14.80 -7.53 1.86
C GLY A 87 -15.05 -9.05 1.77
N SER A 88 -14.44 -9.77 0.83
CA SER A 88 -14.62 -11.22 0.66
C SER A 88 -13.41 -12.04 1.12
N PHE A 89 -12.21 -11.49 1.01
CA PHE A 89 -10.97 -12.15 1.41
C PHE A 89 -10.18 -11.33 2.42
N GLU A 90 -9.44 -12.02 3.29
CA GLU A 90 -8.57 -11.40 4.28
C GLU A 90 -7.41 -10.65 3.61
N MET A 91 -7.05 -9.50 4.18
CA MET A 91 -5.90 -8.71 3.76
C MET A 91 -4.61 -9.49 4.03
N LYS A 92 -3.77 -9.65 3.00
CA LYS A 92 -2.50 -10.35 3.14
C LYS A 92 -1.40 -9.40 3.60
N ARG A 93 -0.75 -9.67 4.74
CA ARG A 93 0.49 -8.97 5.13
C ARG A 93 1.64 -9.28 4.15
N ILE A 94 2.33 -8.25 3.67
CA ILE A 94 3.46 -8.41 2.73
C ILE A 94 4.77 -7.75 3.19
N ALA A 95 4.72 -6.72 4.03
CA ALA A 95 5.92 -6.07 4.58
C ALA A 95 5.60 -5.38 5.91
N SER A 96 6.61 -5.07 6.71
CA SER A 96 6.43 -4.39 8.01
C SER A 96 6.37 -2.87 7.88
N ASN A 97 6.84 -2.31 6.77
CA ASN A 97 6.77 -0.89 6.45
C ASN A 97 6.93 -0.63 4.95
N VAL A 98 6.64 0.60 4.53
CA VAL A 98 6.71 1.01 3.11
C VAL A 98 8.12 0.91 2.51
N TYR A 99 9.18 1.13 3.29
CA TYR A 99 10.55 1.03 2.79
C TYR A 99 10.95 -0.43 2.52
N GLU A 100 10.62 -1.32 3.45
CA GLU A 100 10.77 -2.77 3.29
C GLU A 100 9.98 -3.26 2.08
N PHE A 101 8.74 -2.78 1.92
CA PHE A 101 7.91 -3.08 0.76
C PHE A 101 8.56 -2.66 -0.57
N VAL A 102 8.97 -1.40 -0.69
CA VAL A 102 9.61 -0.87 -1.91
C VAL A 102 10.87 -1.66 -2.25
N GLN A 103 11.72 -1.95 -1.26
CA GLN A 103 12.92 -2.74 -1.48
C GLN A 103 12.57 -4.17 -1.91
N TYR A 104 11.66 -4.82 -1.21
CA TYR A 104 11.23 -6.19 -1.49
C TYR A 104 10.65 -6.32 -2.89
N ALA A 105 9.67 -5.48 -3.23
CA ALA A 105 9.01 -5.47 -4.53
C ALA A 105 10.01 -5.17 -5.66
N SER A 106 10.97 -4.26 -5.45
CA SER A 106 11.97 -3.92 -6.48
C SER A 106 12.92 -5.07 -6.85
N GLN A 107 13.07 -6.06 -5.97
CA GLN A 107 13.97 -7.20 -6.14
C GLN A 107 13.23 -8.51 -6.42
N TYR A 108 12.05 -8.69 -5.82
CA TYR A 108 11.29 -9.95 -5.79
C TYR A 108 9.84 -9.75 -6.20
N TYR A 109 9.61 -8.91 -7.22
CA TYR A 109 8.28 -8.53 -7.70
C TYR A 109 7.31 -9.71 -7.87
N GLY A 110 7.74 -10.78 -8.54
CA GLY A 110 6.90 -11.96 -8.74
C GLY A 110 6.48 -12.64 -7.43
N GLU A 111 7.33 -12.71 -6.43
CA GLU A 111 6.97 -13.29 -5.12
C GLU A 111 6.01 -12.37 -4.36
N CYS A 112 6.26 -11.05 -4.45
CA CYS A 112 5.44 -10.02 -3.83
C CYS A 112 3.99 -10.08 -4.31
N VAL A 113 3.77 -10.07 -5.63
CA VAL A 113 2.41 -10.00 -6.21
C VAL A 113 1.67 -11.33 -6.21
N ASN A 114 2.37 -12.47 -6.25
CA ASN A 114 1.73 -13.77 -6.12
C ASN A 114 1.30 -14.09 -4.69
N GLY A 115 1.64 -13.23 -3.72
CA GLY A 115 1.42 -13.54 -2.33
C GLY A 115 2.11 -14.86 -1.95
N ALA A 116 3.36 -15.06 -2.34
CA ALA A 116 4.18 -16.09 -1.70
C ALA A 116 4.45 -15.68 -0.24
N GLU A 117 4.59 -16.63 0.69
CA GLU A 117 5.17 -16.28 2.00
C GLU A 117 6.58 -15.76 1.78
N ARG A 118 6.88 -14.56 2.30
CA ARG A 118 8.23 -13.98 2.24
C ARG A 118 9.21 -15.01 2.83
N PRO A 119 10.14 -15.58 2.03
CA PRO A 119 11.10 -16.55 2.49
C PRO A 119 11.85 -16.03 3.72
N GLU A 120 12.18 -16.89 4.69
CA GLU A 120 12.83 -16.44 5.94
C GLU A 120 14.08 -15.60 5.73
N TYR A 121 14.86 -15.92 4.68
CA TYR A 121 16.07 -15.16 4.34
C TYR A 121 15.78 -13.72 3.87
N LEU A 122 14.59 -13.47 3.35
CA LEU A 122 14.12 -12.13 3.00
C LEU A 122 13.46 -11.41 4.17
N ARG A 123 13.19 -12.06 5.31
CA ARG A 123 12.66 -11.39 6.52
C ARG A 123 13.73 -10.64 7.32
N MET A 124 15.00 -10.74 6.93
CA MET A 124 16.16 -10.11 7.60
C MET A 124 16.61 -8.79 6.95
N ILE A 125 15.98 -8.39 5.85
CA ILE A 125 16.09 -7.06 5.20
C ILE A 125 14.90 -6.21 5.60
#